data_AF-A0A9E5R1G8-F1
#
_entry.id   AF-A0A9E5R1G8-F1
#
_cell.length_a   1.000
_cell.length_b   1.000
_cell.length_c   1.000
_cell.angle_alpha   90.00
_cell.angle_beta   90.00
_cell.angle_gamma   90.00
#
_symmetry.space_group_name_H-M   'P 1'
#
loop_
_entity.id
_entity.type
_entity.pdbx_description
1 polymer ?
#
loop_
_entity_poly.entity_id
_entity_poly.type
_entity_poly.pdbx_seq_one_letter_code
_entity_poly.pdbx_strand_id
1 'polypeptide(L)'
;MLPFDFNAYSALLLPSFIQGLLFALLLLWRYGRQRQSGDLFLAGILAVLSLKVAFWMLGYAGWYNRLDAYTTFMFYFPFNNFILIGPLLYFYFLSSSNAHFKLEKNIGRTLSFPCSIWG
;
A
#
# COMPACT_ATOMS: atom_id res chain seq x y z
N MET A 1 3.41 -34.37 -16.41
CA MET A 1 2.06 -33.83 -16.12
C MET A 1 2.24 -32.71 -15.12
N LEU A 2 1.83 -31.49 -15.45
CA LEU A 2 1.94 -30.32 -14.56
C LEU A 2 0.80 -30.38 -13.53
N PRO A 3 1.00 -30.73 -12.24
CA PRO A 3 -0.09 -30.63 -11.29
C PRO A 3 -0.01 -29.23 -10.69
N PHE A 4 -0.61 -28.26 -11.38
CA PHE A 4 -1.13 -27.06 -10.74
C PHE A 4 -2.63 -27.27 -10.72
N ASP A 5 -3.15 -27.76 -9.60
CA ASP A 5 -4.59 -27.99 -9.44
C ASP A 5 -5.26 -26.65 -9.21
N PHE A 6 -5.65 -26.03 -10.33
CA PHE A 6 -6.36 -24.76 -10.34
C PHE A 6 -7.76 -24.96 -9.77
N ASN A 7 -7.88 -24.80 -8.45
CA ASN A 7 -9.13 -25.04 -7.72
C ASN A 7 -10.02 -23.77 -7.74
N ALA A 8 -11.33 -23.95 -7.51
CA ALA A 8 -12.31 -22.85 -7.45
C ALA A 8 -11.93 -21.78 -6.42
N TYR A 9 -11.29 -22.16 -5.31
CA TYR A 9 -10.78 -21.23 -4.31
C TYR A 9 -9.68 -20.32 -4.88
N SER A 10 -8.65 -20.87 -5.55
CA SER A 10 -7.61 -20.06 -6.21
C SER A 10 -8.18 -19.15 -7.29
N ALA A 11 -9.16 -19.65 -8.06
CA ALA A 11 -9.82 -18.87 -9.09
C ALA A 11 -10.57 -17.66 -8.53
N LEU A 12 -11.18 -17.79 -7.34
CA LEU A 12 -11.90 -16.71 -6.68
C LEU A 12 -10.96 -15.62 -6.13
N LEU A 13 -9.77 -15.99 -5.66
CA LEU A 13 -8.77 -15.03 -5.15
C LEU A 13 -8.05 -14.27 -6.27
N LEU A 14 -7.98 -14.85 -7.47
CA LEU A 14 -7.27 -14.30 -8.61
C LEU A 14 -7.74 -12.89 -9.05
N PRO A 15 -9.05 -12.60 -9.22
CA PRO A 15 -9.49 -11.25 -9.57
C PRO A 15 -9.11 -10.21 -8.52
N SER A 16 -9.22 -10.53 -7.22
CA SER A 16 -8.80 -9.64 -6.15
C SER A 16 -7.29 -9.39 -6.15
N PHE A 17 -6.49 -10.41 -6.43
CA PHE A 17 -5.04 -10.27 -6.60
C PHE A 17 -4.68 -9.38 -7.79
N ILE A 18 -5.27 -9.62 -8.97
CA ILE A 18 -5.02 -8.81 -10.16
C ILE A 18 -5.42 -7.36 -9.91
N GLN A 19 -6.61 -7.12 -9.33
CA GLN A 19 -7.08 -5.78 -9.03
C GLN A 19 -6.14 -5.05 -8.07
N GLY A 20 -5.71 -5.70 -6.99
CA GLY A 20 -4.74 -5.13 -6.04
C GLY A 20 -3.40 -4.81 -6.69
N LEU A 21 -2.89 -5.72 -7.52
CA LEU A 21 -1.62 -5.55 -8.23
C LEU A 21 -1.70 -4.40 -9.26
N LEU A 22 -2.78 -4.34 -10.05
CA LEU A 22 -3.00 -3.28 -11.03
C LEU A 22 -3.06 -1.91 -10.38
N PHE A 23 -3.83 -1.76 -9.30
CA PHE A 23 -3.91 -0.48 -8.60
C PHE A 23 -2.59 -0.10 -7.92
N ALA A 24 -1.85 -1.08 -7.37
CA ALA A 24 -0.55 -0.81 -6.76
C ALA A 24 0.46 -0.30 -7.81
N LEU A 25 0.51 -0.94 -8.98
CA LEU A 25 1.35 -0.51 -10.10
C LEU A 25 0.93 0.86 -10.65
N LEU A 26 -0.38 1.10 -10.77
CA LEU A 26 -0.92 2.39 -11.23
C LEU A 26 -0.54 3.53 -10.27
N LEU A 27 -0.64 3.31 -8.95
CA LEU A 27 -0.23 4.26 -7.93
C LEU A 27 1.29 4.51 -7.95
N LEU A 28 2.11 3.48 -8.13
CA LEU A 28 3.57 3.64 -8.29
C LEU A 28 3.92 4.45 -9.53
N TRP A 29 3.24 4.19 -10.66
CA TRP A 29 3.43 4.95 -11.88
C TRP A 29 3.02 6.42 -11.71
N ARG A 30 1.87 6.66 -11.06
CA ARG A 30 1.40 8.00 -10.72
C ARG A 30 2.37 8.72 -9.79
N TYR A 31 2.93 8.04 -8.79
CA TYR A 31 3.93 8.58 -7.89
C TYR A 31 5.15 9.12 -8.64
N GLY A 32 5.64 8.37 -9.65
CA GLY A 32 6.73 8.82 -10.50
C GLY A 32 6.45 10.13 -11.25
N ARG A 33 5.18 10.43 -11.54
CA ARG A 33 4.77 11.63 -12.30
C ARG A 33 4.37 12.81 -11.42
N GLN A 34 3.71 12.58 -10.28
CA GLN A 34 3.17 13.64 -9.42
C GLN A 34 4.00 13.87 -8.14
N ARG A 35 4.99 12.99 -7.84
CA ARG A 35 5.84 13.03 -6.62
C ARG A 35 5.06 13.19 -5.31
N GLN A 36 3.80 12.76 -5.28
CA GLN A 36 2.96 12.84 -4.09
C GLN A 36 3.30 11.68 -3.16
N SER A 37 3.98 11.96 -2.05
CA SER A 37 4.44 10.92 -1.10
C SER A 37 3.33 9.99 -0.59
N GLY A 38 2.08 10.47 -0.53
CA GLY A 38 0.94 9.63 -0.13
C GLY A 38 0.59 8.51 -1.11
N ASP A 39 0.79 8.72 -2.41
CA ASP A 39 0.54 7.69 -3.42
C ASP A 39 1.54 6.52 -3.27
N LEU A 40 2.76 6.78 -2.82
CA LEU A 40 3.78 5.77 -2.56
C LEU A 40 3.41 4.87 -1.38
N PHE A 41 3.01 5.46 -0.26
CA PHE A 41 2.61 4.68 0.92
C PHE A 41 1.34 3.87 0.67
N LEU A 42 0.37 4.46 -0.05
CA LEU A 42 -0.85 3.77 -0.45
C LEU A 42 -0.55 2.58 -1.39
N ALA A 43 0.35 2.77 -2.36
CA ALA A 43 0.81 1.68 -3.22
C ALA A 43 1.49 0.57 -2.42
N GLY A 44 2.33 0.93 -1.44
CA GLY A 44 3.00 -0.02 -0.55
C GLY A 44 2.02 -0.85 0.25
N ILE A 45 0.97 -0.23 0.82
CA ILE A 45 -0.08 -0.95 1.56
C ILE A 45 -0.78 -1.95 0.62
N LEU A 46 -1.12 -1.51 -0.58
CA LEU A 46 -1.84 -2.33 -1.54
C LEU A 46 -0.97 -3.49 -2.07
N ALA A 47 0.33 -3.27 -2.25
CA ALA A 47 1.28 -4.30 -2.62
C ALA A 47 1.42 -5.37 -1.52
N VAL A 48 1.52 -4.97 -0.24
CA VAL A 48 1.56 -5.90 0.89
C VAL A 48 0.27 -6.73 0.98
N LEU A 49 -0.90 -6.10 0.81
CA LEU A 49 -2.18 -6.81 0.77
C LEU A 49 -2.26 -7.79 -0.41
N SER A 50 -1.81 -7.37 -1.59
CA SER A 50 -1.79 -8.22 -2.79
C SER A 50 -0.86 -9.43 -2.62
N LEU A 51 0.32 -9.24 -2.03
CA LEU A 51 1.25 -10.33 -1.70
C LEU A 51 0.64 -11.33 -0.71
N LYS A 52 -0.15 -10.86 0.27
CA LYS A 52 -0.89 -11.76 1.16
C LYS A 52 -1.94 -12.58 0.40
N VAL A 53 -2.71 -11.95 -0.49
CA VAL A 53 -3.69 -12.68 -1.33
C VAL A 53 -2.97 -13.70 -2.21
N ALA A 54 -1.82 -13.34 -2.80
CA ALA A 54 -1.00 -14.25 -3.59
C ALA A 54 -0.54 -15.46 -2.78
N PHE A 55 -0.08 -15.26 -1.54
CA PHE A 55 0.31 -16.36 -0.65
C PHE A 55 -0.82 -17.38 -0.45
N TRP A 56 -2.04 -16.91 -0.17
CA TRP A 56 -3.22 -17.78 -0.04
C TRP A 56 -3.61 -18.43 -1.37
N MET A 57 -3.58 -17.68 -2.47
CA MET A 57 -3.91 -18.17 -3.81
C MET A 57 -2.99 -19.31 -4.26
N LEU A 58 -1.68 -19.14 -4.05
CA LEU A 58 -0.66 -20.16 -4.32
C LEU A 58 -0.83 -21.36 -3.39
N GLY A 59 -1.20 -21.12 -2.13
CA GLY A 59 -1.51 -22.17 -1.18
C GLY A 59 -2.66 -23.08 -1.62
N TYR A 60 -3.77 -22.50 -2.07
CA TYR A 60 -4.92 -23.24 -2.60
C TYR A 60 -4.63 -23.98 -3.91
N ALA A 61 -3.63 -23.54 -4.67
CA ALA A 61 -3.25 -24.14 -5.94
C ALA A 61 -2.29 -25.34 -5.79
N GLY A 62 -2.06 -25.81 -4.56
CA GLY A 62 -1.21 -26.96 -4.29
C GLY A 62 0.29 -26.66 -4.29
N TRP A 63 0.71 -25.38 -4.20
CA TRP A 63 2.14 -25.00 -4.10
C TRP A 63 2.82 -25.60 -2.86
N TYR A 64 2.05 -25.92 -1.81
CA TYR A 64 2.55 -26.59 -0.61
C TYR A 64 2.89 -28.08 -0.81
N ASN A 65 2.32 -28.75 -1.82
CA ASN A 65 2.49 -30.18 -2.01
C ASN A 65 3.77 -30.57 -2.76
N ARG A 66 4.64 -29.59 -3.08
CA ARG A 66 5.92 -29.85 -3.73
C ARG A 66 7.06 -29.86 -2.72
N LEU A 67 7.86 -30.93 -2.73
CA LEU A 67 9.18 -30.96 -2.09
C LEU A 67 10.22 -30.23 -2.96
N ASP A 68 9.94 -28.98 -3.32
CA ASP A 68 10.81 -28.15 -4.17
C ASP A 68 11.33 -26.92 -3.39
N ALA A 69 12.43 -26.34 -3.86
CA ALA A 69 13.06 -25.15 -3.29
C ALA A 69 12.09 -23.94 -3.16
N TYR A 70 11.07 -23.88 -4.02
CA TYR A 70 10.01 -22.86 -4.00
C TYR A 70 9.09 -22.95 -2.78
N THR A 71 8.82 -24.16 -2.31
CA THR A 71 8.02 -24.41 -1.10
C THR A 71 8.85 -24.08 0.14
N THR A 72 10.16 -24.39 0.09
CA THR A 72 11.13 -24.02 1.12
C THR A 72 11.23 -22.49 1.27
N PHE A 73 11.37 -21.74 0.17
CA PHE A 73 11.37 -20.27 0.19
C PHE A 73 10.12 -19.71 0.88
N MET A 74 8.97 -20.33 0.67
CA MET A 74 7.71 -19.85 1.20
C MET A 74 7.59 -20.00 2.73
N PHE A 75 8.26 -21.00 3.32
CA PHE A 75 8.35 -21.18 4.77
C PHE A 75 9.34 -20.22 5.44
N TYR A 76 10.45 -19.88 4.77
CA TYR A 76 11.47 -19.00 5.32
C TYR A 76 11.19 -17.51 5.09
N PHE A 77 10.40 -17.18 4.06
CA PHE A 77 10.00 -15.80 3.82
C PHE A 77 8.79 -15.43 4.69
N PRO A 78 8.89 -14.41 5.58
CA PRO A 78 7.81 -14.07 6.49
C PRO A 78 6.70 -13.31 5.75
N PHE A 79 5.79 -14.03 5.08
CA PHE A 79 4.63 -13.41 4.41
C PHE A 79 3.67 -12.69 5.38
N ASN A 80 3.80 -12.93 6.69
CA ASN A 80 3.08 -12.23 7.73
C ASN A 80 3.63 -10.80 7.95
N ASN A 81 3.60 -9.98 6.90
CA ASN A 81 4.02 -8.57 6.92
C ASN A 81 2.99 -7.65 7.62
N PHE A 82 2.17 -8.17 8.53
CA PHE A 82 1.13 -7.39 9.20
C PHE A 82 1.73 -6.27 10.07
N ILE A 83 2.91 -6.52 10.63
CA ILE A 83 3.68 -5.51 11.38
C ILE A 83 4.08 -4.34 10.48
N LEU A 84 4.34 -4.56 9.18
CA LEU A 84 4.67 -3.47 8.24
C LEU A 84 3.44 -2.59 7.93
N ILE A 85 2.23 -3.12 8.02
CA ILE A 85 1.00 -2.35 7.71
C ILE A 85 0.84 -1.18 8.69
N GLY A 86 1.21 -1.34 9.96
CA GLY A 86 1.12 -0.29 10.98
C GLY A 86 1.95 0.96 10.63
N PRO A 87 3.27 0.85 10.45
CA PRO A 87 4.12 1.95 10.00
C PRO A 87 3.68 2.52 8.64
N LEU A 88 3.30 1.68 7.68
CA LEU A 88 2.83 2.15 6.37
C LEU A 88 1.55 3.00 6.48
N LEU A 89 0.60 2.59 7.32
CA LEU A 89 -0.60 3.37 7.60
C LEU A 89 -0.26 4.69 8.30
N TYR A 90 0.64 4.66 9.29
CA TYR A 90 1.09 5.88 9.96
C TYR A 90 1.70 6.88 8.96
N PHE A 91 2.60 6.43 8.10
CA PHE A 91 3.21 7.29 7.08
C PHE A 91 2.21 7.74 6.01
N TYR A 92 1.26 6.89 5.63
CA TYR A 92 0.16 7.27 4.75
C TYR A 92 -0.64 8.44 5.34
N PHE A 93 -1.13 8.30 6.58
CA PHE A 93 -1.85 9.35 7.28
C PHE A 93 -1.02 10.62 7.45
N LEU A 94 0.26 10.47 7.83
CA LEU A 94 1.19 11.58 7.96
C LEU A 94 1.36 12.33 6.63
N SER A 95 1.50 11.62 5.51
CA SER A 95 1.65 12.24 4.18
C SER A 95 0.36 12.90 3.70
N SER A 96 -0.81 12.31 4.00
CA SER A 96 -2.11 12.84 3.60
C SER A 96 -2.51 14.06 4.44
N SER A 97 -2.16 14.08 5.72
CA SER A 97 -2.45 15.20 6.63
C SER A 97 -1.51 16.39 6.38
N ASN A 98 -0.22 16.14 6.16
CA ASN A 98 0.73 17.20 5.80
C ASN A 98 0.46 17.81 4.42
N ALA A 99 -0.23 17.10 3.50
CA ALA A 99 -0.65 17.66 2.22
C ALA A 99 -1.74 18.75 2.37
N HIS A 100 -2.55 18.71 3.44
CA HIS A 100 -3.58 19.71 3.71
C HIS A 100 -3.05 20.95 4.46
N PHE A 101 -1.91 20.82 5.15
CA PHE A 101 -1.26 21.92 5.84
C PHE A 101 -0.24 22.60 4.91
N LYS A 102 -0.74 23.34 3.91
CA LYS A 102 0.05 24.45 3.36
C LYS A 102 0.20 25.45 4.50
N LEU A 103 1.35 25.46 5.18
CA LEU A 103 1.76 26.58 6.01
C LEU A 103 1.82 27.81 5.10
N GLU A 104 0.74 28.57 5.08
CA GLU A 104 0.69 29.85 4.39
C GLU A 104 1.66 30.79 5.12
N LYS A 105 2.85 30.94 4.54
CA LYS A 105 3.95 31.80 5.00
C LYS A 105 3.61 33.30 4.83
N ASN A 106 2.34 33.69 5.00
CA ASN A 106 1.89 35.07 4.86
C ASN A 106 0.86 35.51 5.91
N ILE A 107 0.87 34.90 7.10
CA ILE A 107 0.10 35.40 8.25
C ILE A 107 0.80 36.59 8.97
N GLY A 108 1.92 37.08 8.45
CA GLY A 108 2.74 38.14 9.09
C GLY A 108 2.31 39.59 8.82
N ARG A 109 1.27 39.86 8.01
CA ARG A 109 0.88 41.24 7.65
C ARG A 109 -0.55 41.67 7.98
N THR A 110 -1.40 40.78 8.50
CA THR A 110 -2.82 41.11 8.82
C THR A 110 -3.06 41.17 10.34
N LEU A 111 -2.08 41.68 11.09
CA LEU A 111 -2.21 41.98 12.51
C LEU A 111 -1.77 43.43 12.80
N SER A 112 -1.98 44.34 11.85
CA SER A 112 -2.07 45.76 12.15
C SER A 112 -3.52 46.06 12.57
N PHE A 113 -3.81 45.85 13.86
CA PHE A 113 -5.00 46.43 14.48
C PHE A 113 -4.91 47.96 14.30
N PRO A 114 -5.92 48.64 13.72
CA PRO A 114 -6.01 50.09 13.84
C PRO A 114 -6.35 50.41 15.29
N CYS A 115 -5.31 50.65 16.11
CA CYS A 115 -5.45 51.28 17.41
C CYS A 115 -5.64 52.78 17.17
N SER A 116 -6.84 53.21 16.74
CA SER A 116 -7.20 54.61 16.61
C SER A 116 -8.72 54.82 16.67
N ILE A 117 -9.33 54.46 17.79
CA ILE A 117 -10.62 55.00 18.22
C ILE A 117 -10.53 55.11 19.75
N TRP A 118 -10.75 56.32 20.27
CA TRP A 118 -10.49 56.83 21.64
C TRP A 118 -9.22 57.67 21.77
N GLY A 119 -9.43 58.98 21.57
CA GLY A 119 -8.51 60.10 21.76
C GLY A 119 -9.20 61.37 21.28
#